data_AF-A0A652KEQ2-F1
#
_entry.id   AF-A0A652KEQ2-F1
#
_cell.length_a   1.000
_cell.length_b   1.000
_cell.length_c   1.000
_cell.angle_alpha   90.00
_cell.angle_beta   90.00
_cell.angle_gamma   90.00
#
_symmetry.space_group_name_H-M   'P 1'
#
loop_
_entity.id
_entity.type
_entity.pdbx_description
1 polymer ?
#
loop_
_entity_poly.entity_id
_entity_poly.type
_entity_poly.pdbx_seq_one_letter_code
_entity_poly.pdbx_strand_id
1 'polypeptide(L)'
;MLAGAAGIIGDAVQSFQGAGPAEFWIYFTIQSNLLLVAYFALLLVRAPGRSGSGQDWLPVVKGAVTLYILITGLVFNLLLANPASPFYVMISETHYNWHSVMLHIVTPTAALLDWLVFGPKGSLAWRHALQWLGFPLLYLAFALVRGVMVTTGTRYPYPFVDVAQYGYGAVAINCVALALAFYLLGVVLVAVDRRFTGRRHLAPVAPTAETEPTAHSGRQY
;
A
#
# COMPACT_ATOMS: atom_id res chain seq x y z
N MET A 1 2.04 -7.86 -8.88
CA MET A 1 0.69 -8.31 -9.30
C MET A 1 0.51 -9.82 -9.20
N LEU A 2 1.27 -10.64 -9.94
CA LEU A 2 1.05 -12.10 -10.02
C LEU A 2 1.22 -12.83 -8.68
N ALA A 3 2.24 -12.51 -7.89
CA ALA A 3 2.43 -13.12 -6.56
C ALA A 3 1.25 -12.83 -5.61
N GLY A 4 0.78 -11.58 -5.57
CA GLY A 4 -0.38 -11.19 -4.76
C GLY A 4 -1.66 -11.87 -5.22
N ALA A 5 -1.91 -11.91 -6.53
CA ALA A 5 -3.06 -12.63 -7.09
C ALA A 5 -3.01 -14.13 -6.80
N ALA A 6 -1.85 -14.77 -6.94
CA ALA A 6 -1.66 -16.18 -6.60
C ALA A 6 -1.90 -16.45 -5.11
N GLY A 7 -1.36 -15.60 -4.22
CA GLY A 7 -1.61 -15.68 -2.78
C GLY A 7 -3.09 -15.54 -2.42
N ILE A 8 -3.79 -14.56 -3.02
CA ILE A 8 -5.24 -14.36 -2.86
C ILE A 8 -6.01 -15.60 -3.29
N ILE A 9 -5.68 -16.19 -4.45
CA ILE A 9 -6.35 -17.39 -4.96
C ILE A 9 -6.15 -18.58 -4.01
N GLY A 10 -4.91 -18.80 -3.55
CA GLY A 10 -4.61 -19.89 -2.61
C GLY A 10 -5.40 -19.76 -1.32
N ASP A 11 -5.43 -18.57 -0.74
CA ASP A 11 -6.15 -18.28 0.50
C ASP A 11 -7.68 -18.35 0.34
N ALA A 12 -8.21 -17.91 -0.80
CA ALA A 12 -9.63 -18.03 -1.13
C ALA A 12 -10.05 -19.51 -1.25
N VAL A 13 -9.27 -20.33 -1.95
CA VAL A 13 -9.55 -21.77 -2.10
C VAL A 13 -9.57 -22.45 -0.73
N GLN A 14 -8.58 -22.19 0.13
CA GLN A 14 -8.55 -22.77 1.48
C GLN A 14 -9.73 -22.31 2.32
N SER A 15 -10.03 -21.02 2.32
CA SER A 15 -11.15 -20.45 3.10
C SER A 15 -12.50 -21.01 2.65
N PHE A 16 -12.71 -21.18 1.35
CA PHE A 16 -13.97 -21.65 0.78
C PHE A 16 -14.19 -23.15 0.98
N GLN A 17 -13.11 -23.93 1.15
CA GLN A 17 -13.17 -25.34 1.51
C GLN A 17 -13.30 -25.57 3.03
N GLY A 18 -13.05 -24.55 3.85
CA GLY A 18 -13.02 -24.63 5.31
C GLY A 18 -14.02 -23.69 5.98
N ALA A 19 -13.51 -22.60 6.59
CA ALA A 19 -14.26 -21.70 7.46
C ALA A 19 -15.36 -20.87 6.76
N GLY A 20 -15.36 -20.84 5.42
CA GLY A 20 -16.36 -20.19 4.59
C GLY A 20 -15.91 -18.84 4.00
N PRO A 21 -16.62 -18.34 2.98
CA PRO A 21 -16.21 -17.16 2.22
C PRO A 21 -16.22 -15.86 3.03
N ALA A 22 -17.02 -15.77 4.10
CA ALA A 22 -17.08 -14.58 4.95
C ALA A 22 -15.75 -14.33 5.69
N GLU A 23 -15.05 -15.39 6.08
CA GLU A 23 -13.76 -15.32 6.78
C GLU A 23 -12.63 -14.82 5.88
N PHE A 24 -12.75 -15.00 4.57
CA PHE A 24 -11.74 -14.52 3.62
C PHE A 24 -11.68 -12.98 3.56
N TRP A 25 -12.83 -12.30 3.53
CA TRP A 25 -12.90 -10.86 3.25
C TRP A 25 -12.55 -9.95 4.44
N ILE A 26 -12.52 -10.49 5.66
CA ILE A 26 -12.40 -9.69 6.88
C ILE A 26 -10.97 -9.24 7.16
N TYR A 27 -9.97 -9.85 6.53
CA TYR A 27 -8.56 -9.58 6.78
C TYR A 27 -8.04 -8.39 5.95
N PHE A 28 -7.30 -7.50 6.60
CA PHE A 28 -6.59 -6.39 5.93
C PHE A 28 -5.60 -6.91 4.89
N THR A 29 -4.99 -8.07 5.15
CA THR A 29 -4.10 -8.77 4.20
C THR A 29 -4.77 -8.97 2.84
N ILE A 30 -6.02 -9.46 2.83
CA ILE A 30 -6.75 -9.71 1.59
C ILE A 30 -7.13 -8.39 0.91
N GLN A 31 -7.67 -7.43 1.67
CA GLN A 31 -8.08 -6.15 1.11
C GLN A 31 -6.90 -5.36 0.52
N SER A 32 -5.76 -5.33 1.22
CA SER A 32 -4.54 -4.65 0.75
C SER A 32 -3.94 -5.31 -0.50
N ASN A 33 -3.93 -6.64 -0.58
CA ASN A 33 -3.46 -7.36 -1.76
C ASN A 33 -4.39 -7.14 -2.96
N LEU A 34 -5.71 -7.08 -2.74
CA LEU A 34 -6.68 -6.76 -3.79
C LEU A 34 -6.51 -5.34 -4.31
N LEU A 35 -6.27 -4.35 -3.43
CA LEU A 35 -5.95 -2.98 -3.84
C LEU A 35 -4.68 -2.93 -4.70
N LEU A 36 -3.64 -3.69 -4.35
CA LEU A 36 -2.42 -3.79 -5.15
C LEU A 36 -2.69 -4.41 -6.53
N VAL A 37 -3.42 -5.52 -6.58
CA VAL A 37 -3.80 -6.19 -7.84
C VAL A 37 -4.65 -5.25 -8.71
N ALA A 38 -5.64 -4.57 -8.13
CA ALA A 38 -6.48 -3.60 -8.82
C ALA A 38 -5.67 -2.42 -9.37
N TYR A 39 -4.70 -1.93 -8.61
CA TYR A 39 -3.78 -0.89 -9.08
C TYR A 39 -3.02 -1.33 -10.34
N PHE A 40 -2.42 -2.52 -10.34
CA PHE A 40 -1.69 -3.03 -11.52
C PHE A 40 -2.62 -3.37 -12.69
N ALA A 41 -3.80 -3.93 -12.43
CA ALA A 41 -4.80 -4.19 -13.47
C ALA A 41 -5.25 -2.89 -14.15
N LEU A 42 -5.44 -1.82 -13.37
CA LEU A 42 -5.75 -0.50 -13.88
C LEU A 42 -4.63 0.08 -14.76
N LEU A 43 -3.36 -0.22 -14.45
CA LEU A 43 -2.23 0.17 -15.32
C LEU A 43 -2.24 -0.60 -16.65
N LEU A 44 -2.65 -1.87 -16.67
CA LEU A 44 -2.70 -2.68 -17.89
C LEU A 44 -3.80 -2.24 -18.86
N VAL A 45 -4.97 -1.86 -18.36
CA VAL A 45 -6.11 -1.44 -19.18
C VAL A 45 -5.95 0.01 -19.70
N ARG A 46 -5.06 0.79 -19.09
CA ARG A 46 -4.78 2.16 -19.54
C ARG A 46 -3.87 2.15 -20.76
N ALA A 47 -4.39 2.69 -21.88
CA ALA A 47 -3.65 2.80 -23.13
C ALA A 47 -2.35 3.63 -22.95
N PRO A 48 -1.18 3.09 -23.36
CA PRO A 48 0.07 3.86 -23.38
C PRO A 48 -0.07 4.98 -24.42
N GLY A 49 -0.18 6.23 -23.97
CA GLY A 49 -0.34 7.39 -24.86
C GLY A 49 -1.26 8.50 -24.33
N ARG A 50 -2.11 8.22 -23.32
CA ARG A 50 -2.87 9.27 -22.61
C ARG A 50 -2.09 9.92 -21.46
N SER A 51 -0.76 10.00 -21.60
CA SER A 51 0.11 10.74 -20.69
C SER A 51 0.04 12.24 -21.00
N GLY A 52 -1.16 12.81 -20.93
CA GLY A 52 -1.31 14.24 -20.74
C GLY A 52 -0.76 14.61 -19.37
N SER A 53 -0.13 15.77 -19.28
CA SER A 53 0.68 16.30 -18.18
C SER A 53 -0.06 16.56 -16.84
N GLY A 54 -1.06 15.75 -16.46
CA GLY A 54 -1.97 16.02 -15.34
C GLY A 54 -2.38 14.82 -14.48
N GLN A 55 -1.58 13.75 -14.39
CA GLN A 55 -1.95 12.58 -13.57
C GLN A 55 -1.18 12.47 -12.25
N ASP A 56 -1.33 13.48 -11.40
CA ASP A 56 -0.65 13.60 -10.10
C ASP A 56 -1.03 12.52 -9.08
N TRP A 57 -2.16 11.82 -9.27
CA TRP A 57 -2.67 10.88 -8.25
C TRP A 57 -2.12 9.45 -8.38
N LEU A 58 -1.66 9.02 -9.57
CA LEU A 58 -1.17 7.65 -9.77
C LEU A 58 0.04 7.31 -8.88
N PRO A 59 1.05 8.19 -8.73
CA PRO A 59 2.15 7.97 -7.79
C PRO A 59 1.68 7.95 -6.34
N VAL A 60 0.67 8.77 -6.00
CA VAL A 60 0.06 8.81 -4.67
C VAL A 60 -0.64 7.49 -4.35
N VAL A 61 -1.40 6.93 -5.29
CA VAL A 61 -2.05 5.63 -5.10
C VAL A 61 -1.02 4.51 -5.07
N LYS A 62 0.03 4.56 -5.91
CA LYS A 62 1.14 3.59 -5.85
C LYS A 62 1.76 3.57 -4.46
N GLY A 63 2.08 4.73 -3.91
CA GLY A 63 2.61 4.87 -2.54
C GLY A 63 1.67 4.31 -1.48
N ALA A 64 0.35 4.57 -1.60
CA ALA A 64 -0.65 4.03 -0.68
C ALA A 64 -0.69 2.50 -0.69
N VAL A 65 -0.82 1.87 -1.86
CA VAL A 65 -0.90 0.40 -1.96
C VAL A 65 0.42 -0.27 -1.55
N THR A 66 1.57 0.35 -1.83
CA THR A 66 2.86 -0.10 -1.33
C THR A 66 2.92 -0.03 0.19
N LEU A 67 2.48 1.08 0.81
CA LEU A 67 2.42 1.22 2.27
C LEU A 67 1.59 0.10 2.90
N TYR A 68 0.37 -0.15 2.39
CA TYR A 68 -0.55 -1.13 2.96
C TYR A 68 0.05 -2.53 2.90
N ILE A 69 0.64 -2.89 1.76
CA ILE A 69 1.27 -4.19 1.56
C ILE A 69 2.53 -4.38 2.40
N LEU A 70 3.33 -3.32 2.58
CA LEU A 70 4.49 -3.36 3.47
C LEU A 70 4.08 -3.57 4.93
N ILE A 71 3.07 -2.85 5.41
CA ILE A 71 2.55 -3.08 6.77
C ILE A 71 2.00 -4.50 6.89
N THR A 72 1.27 -5.02 5.89
CA THR A 72 0.77 -6.40 5.90
C THR A 72 1.90 -7.39 6.15
N GLY A 73 3.02 -7.24 5.44
CA GLY A 73 4.22 -8.07 5.67
C GLY A 73 4.82 -7.85 7.06
N LEU A 74 4.97 -6.59 7.50
CA LEU A 74 5.57 -6.28 8.80
C LEU A 74 4.74 -6.78 9.97
N VAL A 75 3.43 -6.52 9.99
CA VAL A 75 2.52 -6.98 11.06
C VAL A 75 2.52 -8.50 11.13
N PHE A 76 2.46 -9.18 9.99
CA PHE A 76 2.54 -10.64 9.98
C PHE A 76 3.86 -11.12 10.60
N ASN A 77 5.00 -10.65 10.09
CA ASN A 77 6.30 -11.17 10.53
C ASN A 77 6.65 -10.78 11.97
N LEU A 78 6.29 -9.57 12.41
CA LEU A 78 6.70 -9.03 13.71
C LEU A 78 5.69 -9.33 14.82
N LEU A 79 4.39 -9.40 14.50
CA LEU A 79 3.35 -9.58 15.51
C LEU A 79 2.71 -10.97 15.47
N LEU A 80 2.39 -11.51 14.29
CA LEU A 80 1.59 -12.74 14.19
C LEU A 80 2.44 -14.01 14.11
N ALA A 81 3.58 -13.94 13.42
CA ALA A 81 4.48 -15.06 13.18
C ALA A 81 5.72 -15.08 14.10
N ASN A 82 5.95 -14.02 14.87
CA ASN A 82 7.08 -13.93 15.80
C ASN A 82 6.72 -14.55 17.16
N PRO A 83 7.38 -15.64 17.59
CA PRO A 83 7.08 -16.28 18.88
C PRO A 83 7.35 -15.39 20.11
N ALA A 84 8.15 -14.33 19.98
CA ALA A 84 8.39 -13.37 21.05
C ALA A 84 7.28 -12.30 21.16
N SER A 85 6.34 -12.26 20.22
CA SER A 85 5.22 -11.30 20.23
C SER A 85 4.10 -11.79 21.16
N PRO A 86 3.48 -10.90 21.95
CA PRO A 86 2.28 -11.24 22.72
C PRO A 86 1.07 -11.56 21.82
N PHE A 87 1.15 -11.24 20.53
CA PHE A 87 0.11 -11.45 19.53
C PHE A 87 0.39 -12.65 18.61
N TYR A 88 1.35 -13.49 18.98
CA TYR A 88 1.73 -14.67 18.22
C TYR A 88 0.56 -15.65 18.10
N VAL A 89 0.23 -16.05 16.87
CA VAL A 89 -0.88 -16.97 16.55
C VAL A 89 -0.47 -18.11 15.62
N MET A 90 0.77 -18.08 15.11
CA MET A 90 1.26 -19.00 14.08
C MET A 90 1.91 -20.25 14.69
N ILE A 91 1.11 -21.14 15.27
CA ILE A 91 1.58 -22.24 16.15
C ILE A 91 2.15 -23.45 15.38
N SER A 92 1.94 -23.58 14.06
CA SER A 92 2.36 -24.76 13.27
C SER A 92 2.80 -24.45 11.84
N GLU A 93 3.55 -25.37 11.22
CA GLU A 93 3.99 -25.30 9.81
C GLU A 93 2.82 -25.16 8.81
N THR A 94 1.64 -25.68 9.15
CA THR A 94 0.45 -25.58 8.29
C THR A 94 -0.04 -24.14 8.09
N HIS A 95 0.28 -23.24 9.04
CA HIS A 95 -0.04 -21.82 8.91
C HIS A 95 0.96 -21.08 8.02
N TYR A 96 2.20 -21.58 7.91
CA TYR A 96 3.25 -21.01 7.06
C TYR A 96 3.27 -21.69 5.68
N ASN A 97 2.10 -21.72 5.03
CA ASN A 97 1.93 -22.34 3.72
C ASN A 97 2.34 -21.39 2.58
N TRP A 98 2.34 -21.91 1.35
CA TRP A 98 2.84 -21.18 0.17
C TRP A 98 2.10 -19.86 -0.07
N HIS A 99 0.77 -19.81 0.13
CA HIS A 99 0.00 -18.59 -0.09
C HIS A 99 0.23 -17.56 1.03
N SER A 100 0.44 -18.00 2.27
CA SER A 100 0.89 -17.12 3.35
C SER A 100 2.26 -16.48 3.01
N VAL A 101 3.21 -17.25 2.49
CA VAL A 101 4.50 -16.74 2.02
C VAL A 101 4.31 -15.73 0.88
N MET A 102 3.41 -16.00 -0.06
CA MET A 102 3.11 -15.06 -1.15
C MET A 102 2.54 -13.73 -0.62
N LEU A 103 1.60 -13.78 0.32
CA LEU A 103 0.90 -12.61 0.83
C LEU A 103 1.75 -11.76 1.79
N HIS A 104 2.63 -12.39 2.57
CA HIS A 104 3.34 -11.72 3.67
C HIS A 104 4.85 -11.53 3.43
N ILE A 105 5.44 -12.20 2.44
CA ILE A 105 6.88 -12.11 2.14
C ILE A 105 7.11 -11.65 0.71
N VAL A 106 6.65 -12.44 -0.27
CA VAL A 106 6.98 -12.22 -1.69
C VAL A 106 6.31 -10.95 -2.21
N THR A 107 5.01 -10.78 -1.97
CA THR A 107 4.27 -9.60 -2.45
C THR A 107 4.76 -8.31 -1.80
N PRO A 108 4.97 -8.23 -0.47
CA PRO A 108 5.57 -7.06 0.15
C PRO A 108 6.94 -6.69 -0.40
N THR A 109 7.83 -7.67 -0.54
CA THR A 109 9.17 -7.45 -1.08
C THR A 109 9.11 -6.97 -2.54
N ALA A 110 8.31 -7.63 -3.37
CA ALA A 110 8.15 -7.26 -4.77
C ALA A 110 7.51 -5.87 -4.94
N ALA A 111 6.52 -5.52 -4.11
CA ALA A 111 5.89 -4.21 -4.14
C ALA A 111 6.85 -3.08 -3.72
N LEU A 112 7.73 -3.33 -2.74
CA LEU A 112 8.78 -2.39 -2.36
C LEU A 112 9.80 -2.20 -3.49
N LEU A 113 10.30 -3.30 -4.06
CA LEU A 113 11.27 -3.26 -5.15
C LEU A 113 10.67 -2.56 -6.39
N ASP A 114 9.43 -2.88 -6.74
CA ASP A 114 8.73 -2.23 -7.85
C ASP A 114 8.53 -0.73 -7.58
N TRP A 115 8.18 -0.36 -6.35
CA TRP A 115 8.03 1.04 -5.97
C TRP A 115 9.36 1.78 -6.01
N LEU A 116 10.47 1.18 -5.58
CA LEU A 116 11.80 1.79 -5.61
C LEU A 116 12.32 1.97 -7.05
N VAL A 117 12.16 0.94 -7.89
CA VAL A 117 12.76 0.90 -9.23
C VAL A 117 11.88 1.59 -10.28
N PHE A 118 10.55 1.46 -10.19
CA PHE A 118 9.63 1.90 -11.26
C PHE A 118 8.70 3.04 -10.83
N GLY A 119 8.31 3.86 -11.81
CA GLY A 119 7.38 4.97 -11.64
C GLY A 119 8.05 6.30 -11.26
N PRO A 120 7.39 7.44 -11.52
CA PRO A 120 7.97 8.76 -11.28
C PRO A 120 8.25 8.96 -9.78
N LYS A 121 9.41 9.54 -9.48
CA LYS A 121 9.83 9.85 -8.12
C LYS A 121 9.86 11.34 -7.87
N GLY A 122 9.81 11.72 -6.60
CA GLY A 122 9.87 13.10 -6.15
C GLY A 122 8.56 13.86 -6.32
N SER A 123 7.45 13.14 -6.41
CA SER A 123 6.10 13.69 -6.61
C SER A 123 5.27 13.68 -5.33
N LEU A 124 5.68 12.94 -4.30
CA LEU A 124 4.92 12.78 -3.08
C LEU A 124 5.10 13.96 -2.11
N ALA A 125 3.97 14.44 -1.59
CA ALA A 125 3.93 15.43 -0.53
C ALA A 125 3.73 14.76 0.85
N TRP A 126 4.23 15.40 1.90
CA TRP A 126 4.09 14.90 3.29
C TRP A 126 2.64 14.69 3.72
N ARG A 127 1.70 15.49 3.21
CA ARG A 127 0.26 15.31 3.44
C ARG A 127 -0.24 13.92 3.02
N HIS A 128 0.42 13.27 2.05
CA HIS A 128 0.00 11.95 1.57
C HIS A 128 0.19 10.87 2.64
N ALA A 129 1.23 10.97 3.48
CA ALA A 129 1.40 10.04 4.60
C ALA A 129 0.19 10.08 5.55
N LEU A 130 -0.39 11.26 5.78
CA LEU A 130 -1.61 11.41 6.57
C LEU A 130 -2.85 10.93 5.81
N GLN A 131 -2.99 11.28 4.53
CA GLN A 131 -4.12 10.85 3.69
C GLN A 131 -4.21 9.32 3.57
N TRP A 132 -3.07 8.64 3.49
CA TRP A 132 -3.02 7.18 3.43
C TRP A 132 -3.50 6.50 4.71
N LEU A 133 -3.63 7.20 5.85
CA LEU A 133 -4.27 6.63 7.03
C LEU A 133 -5.78 6.41 6.85
N GLY A 134 -6.42 7.05 5.87
CA GLY A 134 -7.86 6.95 5.69
C GLY A 134 -8.35 5.51 5.52
N PHE A 135 -7.68 4.70 4.69
CA PHE A 135 -8.04 3.30 4.47
C PHE A 135 -7.83 2.40 5.71
N PRO A 136 -6.65 2.37 6.36
CA PRO A 136 -6.45 1.56 7.56
C PRO A 136 -7.32 2.01 8.74
N LEU A 137 -7.64 3.30 8.88
CA LEU A 137 -8.59 3.76 9.90
C LEU A 137 -10.02 3.30 9.61
N LEU A 138 -10.44 3.32 8.34
CA LEU A 138 -11.73 2.76 7.93
C LEU A 138 -11.79 1.25 8.19
N TYR A 139 -10.72 0.53 7.88
CA TYR A 139 -10.61 -0.90 8.19
C TYR A 139 -10.66 -1.15 9.70
N LEU A 140 -9.97 -0.34 10.50
CA LEU A 140 -9.99 -0.45 11.95
C LEU A 140 -11.40 -0.26 12.51
N ALA A 141 -12.12 0.77 12.04
CA ALA A 141 -13.50 0.98 12.42
C ALA A 141 -14.37 -0.23 12.06
N PHE A 142 -14.21 -0.78 10.85
CA PHE A 142 -14.86 -2.02 10.44
C PHE A 142 -14.54 -3.19 11.38
N ALA A 143 -13.27 -3.43 11.70
CA ALA A 143 -12.85 -4.54 12.55
C ALA A 143 -13.43 -4.46 13.97
N LEU A 144 -13.46 -3.25 14.56
CA LEU A 144 -14.02 -3.02 15.89
C LEU A 144 -15.54 -3.17 15.92
N VAL A 145 -16.25 -2.55 14.95
CA VAL A 145 -17.71 -2.67 14.84
C VAL A 145 -18.11 -4.13 14.62
N ARG A 146 -17.41 -4.82 13.73
CA ARG A 146 -17.64 -6.24 13.46
C ARG A 146 -17.46 -7.09 14.71
N GLY A 147 -16.42 -6.86 15.50
CA GLY A 147 -16.16 -7.62 16.73
C GLY A 147 -17.26 -7.48 17.78
N VAL A 148 -18.00 -6.37 17.80
CA VAL A 148 -19.18 -6.17 18.65
C VAL A 148 -20.41 -6.85 18.04
N MET A 149 -20.62 -6.73 16.72
CA MET A 149 -21.83 -7.20 16.04
C MET A 149 -21.87 -8.71 15.81
N VAL A 150 -20.72 -9.33 15.56
CA VAL A 150 -20.61 -10.76 15.26
C VAL A 150 -20.41 -11.55 16.55
N THR A 151 -21.25 -12.56 16.76
CA THR A 151 -21.24 -13.42 17.96
C THR A 151 -20.84 -14.86 17.68
N THR A 152 -20.78 -15.27 16.41
CA THR A 152 -20.39 -16.61 15.95
C THR A 152 -19.27 -16.52 14.91
N GLY A 153 -18.37 -17.51 14.89
CA GLY A 153 -17.17 -17.47 14.04
C GLY A 153 -16.08 -16.54 14.57
N THR A 154 -15.13 -16.15 13.71
CA THR A 154 -14.08 -15.19 14.08
C THR A 154 -14.75 -13.85 14.36
N ARG A 155 -14.57 -13.24 15.53
CA ARG A 155 -15.17 -11.93 15.88
C ARG A 155 -14.25 -10.78 15.50
N TYR A 156 -12.99 -10.88 15.91
CA TYR A 156 -11.93 -9.94 15.61
C TYR A 156 -10.95 -10.57 14.63
N PRO A 157 -10.62 -9.91 13.50
CA PRO A 157 -9.68 -10.47 12.52
C PRO A 157 -8.26 -10.62 13.06
N TYR A 158 -7.89 -9.88 14.11
CA TYR A 158 -6.55 -9.90 14.68
C TYR A 158 -6.59 -9.87 16.21
N PRO A 159 -5.68 -10.59 16.90
CA PRO A 159 -5.65 -10.66 18.36
C PRO A 159 -5.38 -9.29 19.01
N PHE A 160 -4.59 -8.42 18.38
CA PHE A 160 -4.27 -7.10 18.92
C PHE A 160 -5.45 -6.11 18.93
N VAL A 161 -6.55 -6.42 18.22
CA VAL A 161 -7.82 -5.67 18.33
C VAL A 161 -8.90 -6.42 19.09
N ASP A 162 -8.59 -7.59 19.69
CA ASP A 162 -9.55 -8.39 20.43
C ASP A 162 -9.82 -7.77 21.82
N VAL A 163 -10.92 -7.02 21.88
CA VAL A 163 -11.38 -6.37 23.11
C VAL A 163 -11.86 -7.40 24.14
N ALA A 164 -12.34 -8.57 23.71
CA ALA A 164 -12.76 -9.61 24.64
C ALA A 164 -11.56 -10.23 25.35
N GLN A 165 -10.40 -10.31 24.68
CA GLN A 165 -9.17 -10.83 25.26
C GLN A 165 -8.40 -9.78 26.08
N TYR A 166 -8.25 -8.55 25.56
CA TYR A 166 -7.35 -7.55 26.14
C TYR A 166 -8.04 -6.35 26.81
N GLY A 167 -9.36 -6.20 26.62
CA GLY A 167 -10.11 -5.04 27.09
C GLY A 167 -9.86 -3.77 26.26
N TYR A 168 -10.75 -2.78 26.44
CA TYR A 168 -10.75 -1.57 25.61
C TYR A 168 -9.48 -0.72 25.75
N GLY A 169 -8.93 -0.61 26.96
CA GLY A 169 -7.73 0.21 27.21
C GLY A 169 -6.51 -0.29 26.45
N ALA A 170 -6.21 -1.59 26.53
CA ALA A 170 -5.08 -2.19 25.82
C ALA A 170 -5.29 -2.16 24.31
N VAL A 171 -6.50 -2.47 23.82
CA VAL A 171 -6.82 -2.38 22.38
C VAL A 171 -6.66 -0.95 21.86
N ALA A 172 -7.08 0.07 22.61
CA ALA A 172 -6.88 1.46 22.21
C ALA A 172 -5.39 1.81 22.04
N ILE A 173 -4.53 1.36 22.96
CA ILE A 173 -3.08 1.53 22.87
C ILE A 173 -2.53 0.82 21.62
N ASN A 174 -2.92 -0.43 21.38
CA ASN A 174 -2.50 -1.20 20.20
C ASN A 174 -2.90 -0.49 18.89
N CYS A 175 -4.13 0.02 18.82
CA CYS A 175 -4.65 0.74 17.66
C CYS A 175 -3.87 2.03 17.39
N VAL A 176 -3.55 2.80 18.44
CA VAL A 176 -2.73 4.02 18.31
C VAL A 176 -1.31 3.67 17.85
N ALA A 177 -0.70 2.63 18.44
CA ALA A 177 0.63 2.18 18.05
C ALA A 177 0.68 1.74 16.57
N LEU A 178 -0.33 0.99 16.10
CA LEU A 178 -0.44 0.60 14.70
C LEU A 178 -0.68 1.81 13.79
N ALA A 179 -1.59 2.71 14.13
CA ALA A 179 -1.83 3.93 13.35
C ALA A 179 -0.55 4.78 13.21
N LEU A 180 0.23 4.87 14.29
CA LEU A 180 1.54 5.53 14.27
C LEU A 180 2.54 4.77 13.39
N ALA A 181 2.58 3.44 13.43
CA ALA A 181 3.44 2.64 12.56
C ALA A 181 3.12 2.85 11.07
N PHE A 182 1.83 2.85 10.71
CA PHE A 182 1.38 3.20 9.36
C PHE A 182 1.83 4.60 8.96
N TYR A 183 1.64 5.59 9.83
CA TYR A 183 2.01 6.97 9.57
C TYR A 183 3.51 7.13 9.37
N LEU A 184 4.33 6.59 10.28
CA LEU A 184 5.78 6.65 10.22
C LEU A 184 6.33 5.95 8.97
N LEU A 185 5.79 4.79 8.61
CA LEU A 185 6.19 4.11 7.38
C LEU A 185 5.78 4.92 6.13
N GLY A 186 4.61 5.54 6.14
CA GLY A 186 4.19 6.49 5.10
C GLY A 186 5.13 7.69 4.98
N VAL A 187 5.55 8.26 6.12
CA VAL A 187 6.56 9.33 6.19
C VAL A 187 7.88 8.85 5.60
N VAL A 188 8.35 7.63 5.92
CA VAL A 188 9.57 7.06 5.34
C VAL A 188 9.47 6.94 3.83
N LEU A 189 8.35 6.44 3.29
CA LEU A 189 8.14 6.35 1.85
C LEU A 189 8.17 7.73 1.18
N VAL A 190 7.48 8.74 1.75
CA VAL A 190 7.52 10.11 1.22
C VAL A 190 8.93 10.69 1.30
N ALA A 191 9.67 10.45 2.39
CA ALA A 191 11.04 10.91 2.55
C ALA A 191 11.96 10.32 1.46
N VAL A 192 11.85 9.01 1.22
CA VAL A 192 12.61 8.29 0.19
C VAL A 192 12.26 8.82 -1.20
N ASP A 193 10.97 9.01 -1.51
CA ASP A 193 10.52 9.54 -2.80
C ASP A 193 11.14 10.93 -3.09
N ARG A 194 11.14 11.82 -2.10
CA ARG A 194 11.65 13.18 -2.23
C ARG A 194 13.17 13.27 -2.42
N ARG A 195 13.94 12.25 -2.00
CA ARG A 195 15.38 12.21 -2.28
C ARG A 195 15.70 12.14 -3.78
N PHE A 196 14.74 11.69 -4.60
CA PHE A 196 14.90 11.61 -6.05
C PHE A 196 14.45 12.89 -6.78
N THR A 197 13.84 13.87 -6.10
CA THR A 197 13.39 15.15 -6.69
C THR A 197 14.54 15.97 -7.29
N GLY A 198 15.78 15.78 -6.82
CA GLY A 198 16.96 16.56 -7.24
C GLY A 198 17.49 16.32 -8.66
N ARG A 199 16.97 15.32 -9.42
CA ARG A 199 17.48 14.99 -10.77
C ARG A 199 16.70 15.63 -11.93
N ARG A 200 15.59 16.32 -11.66
CA ARG A 200 14.69 16.88 -12.70
C ARG A 200 14.84 18.38 -12.97
N HIS A 201 15.63 19.12 -12.19
CA HIS A 201 15.78 20.59 -12.33
C HIS A 201 17.00 21.02 -13.17
N LEU A 202 17.57 20.11 -13.98
CA LEU A 202 18.61 20.42 -14.96
C LEU A 202 18.09 20.10 -16.37
N ALA A 203 16.93 20.65 -16.74
CA ALA A 203 16.67 20.89 -18.16
C ALA A 203 17.33 22.24 -18.49
N PRO A 204 18.31 22.30 -19.40
CA PRO A 204 18.88 23.57 -19.83
C PRO A 204 17.74 24.45 -20.34
N VAL A 205 17.60 25.65 -19.76
CA VAL A 205 16.82 26.71 -20.39
C VAL A 205 17.49 26.94 -21.74
N ALA A 206 16.85 26.49 -22.82
CA ALA A 206 17.33 26.78 -24.16
C ALA A 206 17.42 28.31 -24.29
N PRO A 207 18.55 28.86 -24.78
CA PRO A 207 18.65 30.30 -25.00
C PRO A 207 17.50 30.73 -25.89
N THR A 208 16.70 31.69 -25.42
CA THR A 208 15.74 32.40 -26.23
C THR A 208 16.45 32.91 -27.47
N ALA A 209 16.13 32.36 -28.63
CA ALA A 209 16.62 32.86 -29.90
C ALA A 209 16.22 34.34 -30.00
N GLU A 210 17.22 35.22 -29.94
CA GLU A 210 17.06 36.63 -30.26
C GLU A 210 16.46 36.72 -31.67
N THR A 211 15.31 37.38 -31.76
CA THR A 211 14.67 37.74 -33.02
C THR A 211 15.60 38.67 -33.80
N GLU A 212 16.20 38.15 -34.86
CA GLU A 212 16.99 38.88 -35.83
C GLU A 212 16.09 39.93 -36.53
N PRO A 213 16.47 41.22 -36.62
CA PRO A 213 15.67 42.22 -37.30
C PRO A 213 15.69 41.99 -38.81
N THR A 214 14.50 41.86 -39.41
CA THR A 214 14.31 41.76 -40.85
C THR A 214 14.80 43.03 -41.55
N ALA A 215 15.91 42.91 -42.29
CA ALA A 215 16.41 43.97 -43.16
C ALA A 215 15.40 44.22 -44.29
N HIS A 216 14.83 45.42 -44.29
CA HIS A 216 13.84 45.88 -45.26
C HIS A 216 14.53 46.08 -46.62
N SER A 217 13.95 45.50 -47.67
CA SER A 217 14.36 45.68 -49.05
C SER A 217 14.20 47.14 -49.48
N GLY A 218 15.29 47.79 -49.86
CA GLY A 218 15.28 49.12 -50.47
C GLY A 218 15.93 49.09 -51.85
N ARG A 219 15.14 48.80 -52.89
CA ARG A 219 15.43 49.24 -54.25
C ARG A 219 14.70 50.56 -54.44
N GLN A 220 15.42 51.64 -54.74
CA GLN A 220 14.94 52.70 -55.61
C GLN A 220 16.09 53.61 -56.07
N TYR A 221 16.20 53.70 -57.40
CA TYR A 221 16.96 54.59 -58.29
C TYR A 221 18.47 54.42 -58.42
#